data_AF-A0A960H9D0-F1
#
_entry.id   AF-A0A960H9D0-F1
#
_cell.length_a   1.000
_cell.length_b   1.000
_cell.length_c   1.000
_cell.angle_alpha   90.00
_cell.angle_beta   90.00
_cell.angle_gamma   90.00
#
_symmetry.space_group_name_H-M   'P 1'
#
loop_
_entity.id
_entity.type
_entity.pdbx_description
1 polymer ?
#
loop_
_entity_poly.entity_id
_entity_poly.type
_entity_poly.pdbx_seq_one_letter_code
_entity_poly.pdbx_strand_id
1 'polypeptide(L)'
;MATRCSVAQMYLVEVRLLAGTFPDTATLETALDIAARAPSVQNAQPWRWRVSRDGVGLYADWSRQLGNTESDRRDVLLSCGAVLDHCVTAFAAVGWYPRVRRFPDPDDTSHLALIELVELPARQVNIELAAAIPRRRADRRRYRARPIPAGTLEWFHIRAARSGVTLGVVPKIRWTRLDDGDVILRYGGGV
;
A
#
# COMPACT_ATOMS: atom_id res chain seq x y z
N MET A 1 53.46 28.69 -26.29
CA MET A 1 53.14 28.92 -24.87
C MET A 1 52.03 27.94 -24.51
N ALA A 2 52.31 26.65 -24.26
CA ALA A 2 52.53 26.06 -22.92
C ALA A 2 51.86 26.89 -21.79
N THR A 3 50.95 26.37 -20.96
CA THR A 3 51.22 25.28 -20.01
C THR A 3 49.95 24.60 -19.45
N ARG A 4 49.94 23.25 -19.57
CA ARG A 4 49.44 22.14 -18.71
C ARG A 4 48.41 22.35 -17.57
N CYS A 5 47.36 21.54 -17.62
CA CYS A 5 46.97 20.42 -16.74
C CYS A 5 47.09 20.54 -15.18
N SER A 6 45.96 20.34 -14.48
CA SER A 6 45.80 19.60 -13.19
C SER A 6 44.28 19.37 -12.97
N VAL A 7 43.69 18.17 -13.04
CA VAL A 7 43.84 16.96 -12.18
C VAL A 7 43.40 17.22 -10.73
N ALA A 8 42.10 17.43 -10.50
CA ALA A 8 41.41 17.25 -9.22
C ALA A 8 39.89 17.46 -9.43
N GLN A 9 39.11 16.49 -9.88
CA GLN A 9 38.77 15.28 -9.12
C GLN A 9 38.18 15.64 -7.75
N MET A 10 36.96 16.19 -7.70
CA MET A 10 36.02 15.84 -6.62
C MET A 10 34.55 16.23 -6.83
N TYR A 11 34.22 17.12 -7.78
CA TYR A 11 32.83 17.57 -7.97
C TYR A 11 32.12 16.95 -9.18
N LEU A 12 32.53 15.74 -9.56
CA LEU A 12 31.94 14.97 -10.66
C LEU A 12 31.38 13.61 -10.25
N VAL A 13 31.20 13.30 -8.95
CA VAL A 13 30.88 11.91 -8.56
C VAL A 13 29.54 11.68 -7.84
N GLU A 14 28.84 12.68 -7.27
CA GLU A 14 27.62 12.37 -6.49
C GLU A 14 26.26 12.74 -7.11
N VAL A 15 26.24 13.37 -8.28
CA VAL A 15 24.98 13.56 -9.05
C VAL A 15 25.19 13.14 -10.50
N ARG A 16 25.75 11.94 -10.68
CA ARG A 16 25.55 11.20 -11.92
C ARG A 16 24.08 10.80 -11.96
N LEU A 17 23.35 11.43 -12.89
CA LEU A 17 22.31 10.75 -13.63
C LEU A 17 22.80 9.33 -13.98
N LEU A 18 22.35 8.32 -13.25
CA LEU A 18 22.39 6.95 -13.75
C LEU A 18 21.35 6.88 -14.86
N ALA A 19 21.80 7.11 -16.09
CA ALA A 19 21.13 6.48 -17.21
C ALA A 19 21.24 4.96 -16.99
N GLY A 20 20.09 4.32 -16.83
CA GLY A 20 19.93 2.88 -16.64
C GLY A 20 19.99 2.54 -15.15
N THR A 21 18.88 2.29 -14.49
CA THR A 21 17.96 1.21 -14.84
C THR A 21 16.56 1.64 -14.39
N PHE A 22 15.60 1.62 -15.31
CA PHE A 22 14.20 1.43 -14.95
C PHE A 22 13.99 -0.08 -14.92
N PRO A 23 13.09 -0.64 -14.11
CA PRO A 23 12.82 -2.08 -14.17
C PRO A 23 12.46 -2.47 -15.60
N ASP A 24 12.98 -3.60 -16.06
CA ASP A 24 12.59 -4.15 -17.34
C ASP A 24 11.10 -4.54 -17.35
N THR A 25 10.58 -4.83 -18.53
CA THR A 25 9.16 -5.19 -18.71
C THR A 25 8.75 -6.36 -17.83
N ALA A 26 9.59 -7.40 -17.73
CA ALA A 26 9.30 -8.59 -16.94
C ALA A 26 9.20 -8.28 -15.44
N THR A 27 10.06 -7.39 -14.93
CA THR A 27 10.05 -6.94 -13.54
C THR A 27 8.81 -6.09 -13.26
N LEU A 28 8.43 -5.20 -14.18
CA LEU A 28 7.21 -4.40 -14.08
C LEU A 28 5.97 -5.30 -14.04
N GLU A 29 5.84 -6.23 -14.98
CA GLU A 29 4.73 -7.18 -15.06
C GLU A 29 4.62 -8.01 -13.78
N THR A 30 5.75 -8.58 -13.32
CA THR A 30 5.79 -9.37 -12.07
C THR A 30 5.31 -8.55 -10.87
N ALA A 31 5.81 -7.32 -10.71
CA ALA A 31 5.43 -6.47 -9.60
C ALA A 31 3.95 -6.06 -9.66
N LEU A 32 3.45 -5.72 -10.85
CA LEU A 32 2.05 -5.33 -11.06
C LEU A 32 1.07 -6.50 -10.92
N ASP A 33 1.45 -7.71 -11.33
CA ASP A 33 0.65 -8.93 -11.13
C ASP A 33 0.51 -9.28 -9.65
N ILE A 34 1.60 -9.16 -8.88
CA ILE A 34 1.56 -9.29 -7.43
C ILE A 34 0.67 -8.18 -6.84
N ALA A 35 0.85 -6.93 -7.29
CA ALA A 35 0.06 -5.80 -6.82
C ALA A 35 -1.44 -5.98 -7.03
N ALA A 36 -1.84 -6.51 -8.18
CA ALA A 36 -3.24 -6.73 -8.58
C ALA A 36 -4.00 -7.68 -7.64
N ARG A 37 -3.32 -8.43 -6.76
CA ARG A 37 -3.93 -9.27 -5.71
C ARG A 37 -4.49 -8.46 -4.52
N ALA A 38 -4.29 -7.14 -4.54
CA ALA A 38 -4.84 -6.24 -3.54
C ALA A 38 -6.37 -6.39 -3.43
N PRO A 39 -6.93 -6.32 -2.21
CA PRO A 39 -8.37 -6.31 -2.04
C PRO A 39 -8.97 -5.02 -2.61
N SER A 40 -10.18 -5.14 -3.18
CA SER A 40 -11.02 -4.01 -3.55
C SER A 40 -12.48 -4.32 -3.25
N VAL A 41 -13.29 -3.28 -3.08
CA VAL A 41 -14.73 -3.43 -2.82
C VAL A 41 -15.38 -4.18 -3.99
N GLN A 42 -16.11 -5.25 -3.67
CA GLN A 42 -16.69 -6.20 -4.62
C GLN A 42 -15.72 -6.71 -5.70
N ASN A 43 -14.41 -6.67 -5.43
CA ASN A 43 -13.37 -6.99 -6.40
C ASN A 43 -13.39 -6.13 -7.68
N ALA A 44 -13.90 -4.90 -7.60
CA ALA A 44 -14.06 -3.97 -8.73
C ALA A 44 -12.73 -3.55 -9.38
N GLN A 45 -11.63 -3.58 -8.61
CA GLN A 45 -10.27 -3.25 -9.05
C GLN A 45 -10.21 -1.89 -9.78
N PRO A 46 -10.59 -0.78 -9.11
CA PRO A 46 -10.82 0.53 -9.75
C PRO A 46 -9.50 1.32 -9.94
N TRP A 47 -8.46 0.68 -10.47
CA TRP A 47 -7.13 1.28 -10.66
C TRP A 47 -6.64 1.13 -12.10
N ARG A 48 -5.85 2.11 -12.54
CA ARG A 48 -5.12 2.09 -13.81
C ARG A 48 -3.66 2.44 -13.56
N TRP A 49 -2.78 1.74 -14.26
CA TRP A 49 -1.34 1.98 -14.21
C TRP A 49 -0.88 2.70 -15.47
N ARG A 50 0.02 3.67 -15.32
CA ARG A 50 0.71 4.31 -16.44
C ARG A 50 2.21 4.32 -16.15
N VAL A 51 2.99 3.70 -17.01
CA VAL A 51 4.45 3.72 -16.93
C VAL A 51 4.98 4.88 -17.77
N SER A 52 5.89 5.66 -17.20
CA SER A 52 6.53 6.80 -17.86
C SER A 52 8.01 6.86 -17.51
N ARG A 53 8.73 7.86 -18.03
CA ARG A 53 10.13 8.09 -17.67
C ARG A 53 10.31 8.48 -16.20
N ASP A 54 9.27 9.06 -15.58
CA ASP A 54 9.31 9.55 -14.21
C ASP A 54 8.96 8.46 -13.18
N GLY A 55 8.45 7.31 -13.63
CA GLY A 55 8.02 6.24 -12.74
C GLY A 55 6.75 5.52 -13.17
N VAL A 56 6.18 4.80 -12.20
CA VAL A 56 4.89 4.10 -12.33
C VAL A 56 3.80 4.95 -11.66
N GLY A 57 2.88 5.48 -12.47
CA GLY A 57 1.73 6.24 -12.01
C GLY A 57 0.53 5.36 -11.72
N LEU A 58 -0.11 5.58 -10.56
CA LEU A 58 -1.38 4.99 -10.15
C LEU A 58 -2.50 6.01 -10.35
N TYR A 59 -3.51 5.60 -11.11
CA TYR A 59 -4.69 6.40 -11.38
C TYR A 59 -5.95 5.71 -10.89
N ALA A 60 -6.90 6.48 -10.36
CA ALA A 60 -8.26 6.02 -10.11
C ALA A 60 -8.96 5.73 -11.44
N ASP A 61 -9.71 4.63 -11.47
CA ASP A 61 -10.71 4.36 -12.51
C ASP A 61 -12.10 4.61 -11.93
N TRP A 62 -12.54 5.86 -12.01
CA TRP A 62 -13.88 6.27 -11.53
C TRP A 62 -15.02 5.59 -12.28
N SER A 63 -14.77 5.02 -13.47
CA SER A 63 -15.80 4.26 -14.20
C SER A 63 -16.18 2.94 -13.52
N ARG A 64 -15.33 2.45 -12.60
CA ARG A 64 -15.54 1.22 -11.81
C ARG A 64 -16.13 1.48 -10.43
N GLN A 65 -16.57 2.70 -10.17
CA GLN A 65 -17.30 3.05 -8.95
C GLN A 65 -18.67 2.36 -8.95
N LEU A 66 -19.10 1.82 -7.80
CA LEU A 66 -20.30 0.96 -7.69
C LEU A 66 -21.59 1.74 -7.36
N GLY A 67 -21.51 3.06 -7.32
CA GLY A 67 -22.59 3.97 -6.97
C GLY A 67 -22.09 5.41 -6.99
N ASN A 68 -22.94 6.36 -6.58
CA ASN A 68 -22.64 7.81 -6.63
C ASN A 68 -22.53 8.46 -5.24
N THR A 69 -22.44 7.67 -4.18
CA THR A 69 -22.31 8.20 -2.81
C THR A 69 -20.85 8.55 -2.47
N GLU A 70 -20.67 9.34 -1.43
CA GLU A 70 -19.33 9.62 -0.89
C GLU A 70 -18.63 8.34 -0.41
N SER A 71 -19.39 7.38 0.14
CA SER A 71 -18.83 6.08 0.52
C SER A 71 -18.28 5.33 -0.70
N ASP A 72 -18.97 5.39 -1.84
CA ASP A 72 -18.52 4.73 -3.07
C ASP A 72 -17.22 5.36 -3.61
N ARG A 73 -17.08 6.69 -3.51
CA ARG A 73 -15.83 7.39 -3.86
C ARG A 73 -14.70 6.99 -2.92
N ARG A 74 -14.98 6.91 -1.61
CA ARG A 74 -14.01 6.45 -0.61
C ARG A 74 -13.58 5.02 -0.87
N ASP A 75 -14.49 4.15 -1.29
CA ASP A 75 -14.21 2.75 -1.60
C ASP A 75 -13.25 2.59 -2.78
N VAL A 76 -13.36 3.44 -3.80
CA VAL A 76 -12.37 3.54 -4.89
C VAL A 76 -11.00 3.91 -4.33
N LEU A 77 -10.92 5.00 -3.56
CA LEU A 77 -9.65 5.46 -3.00
C LEU A 77 -9.01 4.45 -2.04
N LEU A 78 -9.79 3.78 -1.20
CA LEU A 78 -9.30 2.72 -0.30
C LEU A 78 -8.79 1.51 -1.09
N SER A 79 -9.48 1.13 -2.16
CA SER A 79 -9.03 0.06 -3.06
C SER A 79 -7.71 0.42 -3.75
N CYS A 80 -7.59 1.67 -4.24
CA CYS A 80 -6.33 2.17 -4.81
C CYS A 80 -5.21 2.27 -3.77
N GLY A 81 -5.52 2.65 -2.53
CA GLY A 81 -4.55 2.64 -1.44
C GLY A 81 -4.01 1.23 -1.14
N ALA A 82 -4.88 0.22 -1.21
CA ALA A 82 -4.47 -1.17 -1.05
C ALA A 82 -3.57 -1.67 -2.19
N VAL A 83 -3.90 -1.34 -3.45
CA VAL A 83 -3.05 -1.73 -4.60
C VAL A 83 -1.72 -0.98 -4.59
N LEU A 84 -1.69 0.27 -4.13
CA LEU A 84 -0.47 1.05 -3.95
C LEU A 84 0.47 0.38 -2.95
N ASP A 85 -0.03 -0.04 -1.78
CA ASP A 85 0.77 -0.73 -0.76
C ASP A 85 1.33 -2.07 -1.27
N HIS A 86 0.51 -2.86 -1.98
CA HIS A 86 0.99 -4.10 -2.59
C HIS A 86 2.04 -3.85 -3.69
N CYS A 87 1.87 -2.81 -4.50
CA CYS A 87 2.82 -2.43 -5.54
C CYS A 87 4.17 -2.01 -4.96
N VAL A 88 4.17 -1.17 -3.92
CA VAL A 88 5.36 -0.77 -3.16
C VAL A 88 6.06 -2.01 -2.58
N THR A 89 5.29 -2.92 -1.97
CA THR A 89 5.84 -4.15 -1.38
C THR A 89 6.44 -5.07 -2.45
N ALA A 90 5.77 -5.21 -3.60
CA ALA A 90 6.22 -6.06 -4.69
C ALA A 90 7.52 -5.55 -5.30
N PHE A 91 7.59 -4.26 -5.67
CA PHE A 91 8.82 -3.65 -6.18
C PHE A 91 9.99 -3.82 -5.21
N ALA A 92 9.76 -3.54 -3.92
CA ALA A 92 10.79 -3.64 -2.90
C ALA A 92 11.28 -5.08 -2.65
N ALA A 93 10.51 -6.09 -3.05
CA ALA A 93 10.88 -7.50 -2.99
C ALA A 93 11.67 -7.96 -4.24
N VAL A 94 11.50 -7.30 -5.38
CA VAL A 94 12.21 -7.60 -6.64
C VAL A 94 13.42 -6.66 -6.89
N GLY A 95 13.93 -6.01 -5.85
CA GLY A 95 15.15 -5.20 -5.92
C GLY A 95 14.96 -3.74 -6.31
N TRP A 96 13.73 -3.21 -6.20
CA TRP A 96 13.41 -1.83 -6.54
C TRP A 96 12.78 -1.11 -5.36
N TYR A 97 13.51 -0.19 -4.74
CA TYR A 97 12.98 0.63 -3.66
C TYR A 97 12.04 1.71 -4.20
N PRO A 98 10.76 1.72 -3.78
CA PRO A 98 9.78 2.69 -4.24
C PRO A 98 9.81 3.99 -3.39
N ARG A 99 9.83 5.13 -4.06
CA ARG A 99 9.54 6.45 -3.47
C ARG A 99 8.19 6.93 -3.98
N VAL A 100 7.24 7.10 -3.07
CA VAL A 100 5.85 7.41 -3.41
C VAL A 100 5.56 8.89 -3.21
N ARG A 101 5.19 9.58 -4.28
CA ARG A 101 4.58 10.92 -4.24
C ARG A 101 3.08 10.76 -4.43
N ARG A 102 2.28 11.17 -3.44
CA ARG A 102 0.81 11.09 -3.50
C ARG A 102 0.25 12.38 -4.08
N PHE A 103 -0.81 12.27 -4.87
CA PHE A 103 -1.47 13.38 -5.56
C PHE A 103 -0.47 14.35 -6.22
N PRO A 104 0.38 13.83 -7.14
CA PRO A 104 1.48 14.60 -7.70
C PRO A 104 1.01 15.72 -8.65
N ASP A 105 -0.22 15.63 -9.16
CA ASP A 105 -0.86 16.61 -10.03
C ASP A 105 -2.15 17.12 -9.34
N PRO A 106 -2.22 18.41 -8.93
CA PRO A 106 -3.41 18.96 -8.29
C PRO A 106 -4.59 19.13 -9.24
N ASP A 107 -4.35 19.18 -10.56
CA ASP A 107 -5.38 19.40 -11.58
C ASP A 107 -6.00 18.06 -12.06
N ASP A 108 -5.32 16.93 -11.83
CA ASP A 108 -5.83 15.58 -12.08
C ASP A 108 -6.11 14.80 -10.79
N THR A 109 -7.35 14.92 -10.30
CA THR A 109 -7.86 14.17 -9.15
C THR A 109 -7.84 12.64 -9.34
N SER A 110 -7.67 12.14 -10.56
CA SER A 110 -7.50 10.71 -10.81
C SER A 110 -6.06 10.26 -10.60
N HIS A 111 -5.06 11.14 -10.67
CA HIS A 111 -3.65 10.80 -10.48
C HIS A 111 -3.32 10.68 -8.99
N LEU A 112 -3.43 9.46 -8.45
CA LEU A 112 -3.35 9.24 -7.01
C LEU A 112 -1.92 9.15 -6.49
N ALA A 113 -1.00 8.56 -7.27
CA ALA A 113 0.39 8.45 -6.86
C ALA A 113 1.34 8.29 -8.06
N LEU A 114 2.56 8.82 -7.90
CA LEU A 114 3.72 8.50 -8.72
C LEU A 114 4.71 7.70 -7.88
N ILE A 115 5.15 6.56 -8.40
CA ILE A 115 6.14 5.66 -7.79
C ILE A 115 7.44 5.79 -8.56
N GLU A 116 8.39 6.52 -7.99
CA GLU A 116 9.77 6.59 -8.47
C GLU A 116 10.51 5.35 -7.96
N LEU A 117 11.30 4.70 -8.82
CA LEU A 117 11.93 3.43 -8.52
C LEU A 117 13.45 3.57 -8.52
N VAL A 118 14.08 3.09 -7.45
CA VAL A 118 15.54 3.10 -7.29
C VAL A 118 16.02 1.67 -7.10
N GLU A 119 16.96 1.22 -7.92
CA GLU A 119 17.54 -0.12 -7.78
C GLU A 119 18.25 -0.25 -6.43
N LEU A 120 17.74 -1.13 -5.56
CA LEU A 120 18.26 -1.39 -4.23
C LEU A 120 17.98 -2.83 -3.83
N PRO A 121 18.96 -3.57 -3.26
CA PRO A 121 18.77 -4.96 -2.86
C PRO A 121 17.53 -5.17 -1.98
N ALA A 122 16.76 -6.21 -2.31
CA ALA A 122 15.59 -6.58 -1.54
C ALA A 122 15.97 -6.93 -0.10
N ARG A 123 15.21 -6.40 0.86
CA ARG A 123 15.32 -6.80 2.27
C ARG A 123 14.44 -8.01 2.52
N GLN A 124 14.89 -8.89 3.42
CA GLN A 124 14.16 -10.11 3.79
C GLN A 124 12.69 -9.84 4.16
N VAL A 125 12.42 -8.76 4.91
CA VAL A 125 11.06 -8.35 5.27
C VAL A 125 10.17 -8.04 4.07
N ASN A 126 10.70 -7.48 2.98
CA ASN A 126 9.92 -7.18 1.78
C ASN A 126 9.57 -8.47 1.03
N ILE A 127 10.51 -9.41 0.97
CA ILE A 127 10.32 -10.73 0.35
C ILE A 127 9.22 -11.49 1.10
N GLU A 128 9.26 -11.50 2.43
CA GLU A 128 8.26 -12.16 3.28
C GLU A 128 6.86 -11.54 3.11
N LEU A 129 6.77 -10.20 3.09
CA LEU A 129 5.51 -9.50 2.86
C LEU A 129 4.96 -9.76 1.45
N ALA A 130 5.81 -9.70 0.41
CA ALA A 130 5.41 -10.01 -0.96
C ALA A 130 4.92 -11.46 -1.10
N ALA A 131 5.57 -12.40 -0.42
CA ALA A 131 5.14 -13.79 -0.39
C ALA A 131 3.79 -13.99 0.33
N ALA A 132 3.37 -13.08 1.21
CA ALA A 132 2.06 -13.14 1.88
C ALA A 132 0.91 -12.70 0.94
N ILE A 133 1.17 -11.79 0.00
CA ILE A 133 0.18 -11.24 -0.93
C ILE A 133 -0.61 -12.34 -1.69
N PRO A 134 0.02 -13.30 -2.39
CA PRO A 134 -0.71 -14.31 -3.15
C PRO A 134 -1.45 -15.32 -2.28
N ARG A 135 -1.15 -15.38 -0.96
CA ARG A 135 -1.80 -16.28 0.02
C ARG A 135 -3.00 -15.64 0.70
N ARG A 136 -3.07 -14.31 0.76
CA ARG A 136 -4.17 -13.56 1.39
C ARG A 136 -5.50 -13.85 0.69
N ARG A 137 -6.57 -14.07 1.46
CA ARG A 137 -7.95 -14.20 0.98
C ARG A 137 -8.90 -13.41 1.89
N ALA A 138 -10.00 -12.92 1.32
CA ALA A 138 -11.12 -12.41 2.12
C ALA A 138 -11.97 -13.62 2.55
N ASP A 139 -11.77 -14.09 3.79
CA ASP A 139 -12.56 -15.17 4.34
C ASP A 139 -13.78 -14.60 5.07
N ARG A 140 -14.98 -14.90 4.56
CA ARG A 140 -16.25 -14.43 5.13
C ARG A 140 -16.90 -15.43 6.08
N ARG A 141 -16.24 -16.56 6.36
CA ARG A 141 -16.71 -17.53 7.34
C ARG A 141 -16.61 -16.94 8.75
N ARG A 142 -17.36 -17.52 9.70
CA ARG A 142 -17.26 -17.12 11.10
C ARG A 142 -15.87 -17.45 11.65
N TYR A 143 -15.17 -16.43 12.13
CA TYR A 143 -13.91 -16.61 12.84
C TYR A 143 -14.15 -17.20 14.23
N ARG A 144 -13.24 -18.06 14.69
CA ARG A 144 -13.25 -18.55 16.07
C ARG A 144 -13.00 -17.38 17.02
N ALA A 145 -13.69 -17.36 18.16
CA ALA A 145 -13.50 -16.34 19.20
C ALA A 145 -12.20 -16.57 20.01
N ARG A 146 -11.09 -16.85 19.34
CA ARG A 146 -9.79 -17.03 19.97
C ARG A 146 -9.17 -15.65 20.24
N PRO A 147 -8.69 -15.38 21.46
CA PRO A 147 -7.96 -14.15 21.74
C PRO A 147 -6.74 -14.00 20.82
N ILE A 148 -6.53 -12.79 20.31
CA ILE A 148 -5.29 -12.42 19.62
C ILE A 148 -4.24 -12.15 20.70
N PRO A 149 -3.04 -12.75 20.63
CA PRO A 149 -1.98 -12.46 21.60
C PRO A 149 -1.68 -10.97 21.68
N ALA A 150 -1.47 -10.44 22.89
CA ALA A 150 -1.24 -9.01 23.10
C ALA A 150 -0.07 -8.47 22.27
N GLY A 151 1.04 -9.21 22.20
CA GLY A 151 2.19 -8.83 21.38
C GLY A 151 1.87 -8.72 19.89
N THR A 152 0.93 -9.50 19.36
CA THR A 152 0.48 -9.37 17.96
C THR A 152 -0.31 -8.07 17.76
N LEU A 153 -1.18 -7.70 18.70
CA LEU A 153 -1.90 -6.43 18.64
C LEU A 153 -0.94 -5.24 18.71
N GLU A 154 0.06 -5.31 19.58
CA GLU A 154 1.11 -4.29 19.69
C GLU A 154 1.85 -4.10 18.35
N TRP A 155 2.25 -5.20 17.70
CA TRP A 155 2.85 -5.15 16.36
C TRP A 155 1.94 -4.48 15.33
N PHE A 156 0.63 -4.76 15.35
CA PHE A 156 -0.31 -4.10 14.45
C PHE A 156 -0.45 -2.60 14.76
N HIS A 157 -0.46 -2.19 16.02
CA HIS A 157 -0.47 -0.77 16.40
C HIS A 157 0.78 -0.05 15.90
N ILE A 158 1.97 -0.63 16.13
CA ILE A 158 3.24 -0.06 15.65
C ILE A 158 3.25 0.07 14.13
N ARG A 159 2.81 -0.98 13.42
CA ARG A 159 2.79 -0.98 11.95
C ARG A 159 1.80 0.04 11.40
N ALA A 160 0.59 0.12 11.97
CA ALA A 160 -0.41 1.09 11.56
C ALA A 160 0.10 2.52 11.77
N ALA A 161 0.68 2.82 12.94
CA ALA A 161 1.23 4.14 13.26
C ALA A 161 2.35 4.56 12.30
N ARG A 162 3.25 3.63 11.94
CA ARG A 162 4.30 3.87 10.92
C ARG A 162 3.74 4.19 9.53
N SER A 163 2.52 3.76 9.24
CA SER A 163 1.80 4.07 8.00
C SER A 163 0.86 5.29 8.15
N GLY A 164 0.88 5.99 9.28
CA GLY A 164 -0.03 7.12 9.55
C GLY A 164 -1.48 6.71 9.78
N VAL A 165 -1.73 5.44 10.11
CA VAL A 165 -3.07 4.88 10.34
C VAL A 165 -3.27 4.58 11.82
N THR A 166 -4.45 4.91 12.35
CA THR A 166 -4.84 4.51 13.71
C THR A 166 -5.54 3.15 13.66
N LEU A 167 -5.07 2.22 14.50
CA LEU A 167 -5.72 0.93 14.71
C LEU A 167 -6.53 0.98 16.02
N GLY A 168 -7.79 0.52 15.97
CA GLY A 168 -8.63 0.35 17.15
C GLY A 168 -9.18 -1.07 17.22
N VAL A 169 -9.15 -1.69 18.41
CA VAL A 169 -9.81 -2.97 18.66
C VAL A 169 -11.26 -2.67 19.05
N VAL A 170 -12.20 -3.07 18.21
CA VAL A 170 -13.63 -2.89 18.50
C VAL A 170 -14.06 -3.95 19.51
N PRO A 171 -14.61 -3.57 20.68
CA PRO A 171 -15.06 -4.53 21.66
C PRO A 171 -16.23 -5.37 21.13
N LYS A 172 -16.39 -6.58 21.66
CA LYS A 172 -17.52 -7.44 21.29
C LYS A 172 -18.84 -6.75 21.67
N ILE A 173 -19.73 -6.64 20.69
CA ILE A 173 -21.08 -6.14 20.88
C ILE A 173 -21.90 -7.25 21.58
N ARG A 174 -22.53 -6.94 22.71
CA ARG A 174 -23.44 -7.85 23.42
C ARG A 174 -24.74 -7.13 23.74
N TRP A 175 -25.85 -7.73 23.35
CA TRP A 175 -27.17 -7.33 23.83
C TRP A 175 -27.36 -7.89 25.24
N THR A 176 -27.75 -7.04 26.18
CA THR A 176 -28.06 -7.43 27.56
C THR A 176 -29.50 -7.04 27.86
N ARG A 177 -30.28 -8.00 28.37
CA ARG A 177 -31.62 -7.74 28.87
C ARG A 177 -31.52 -7.21 30.30
N LEU A 178 -32.18 -6.10 30.58
CA LEU A 178 -32.29 -5.47 31.88
C LEU A 178 -33.44 -6.11 32.68
N ASP A 179 -33.45 -5.85 34.00
CA ASP A 179 -34.44 -6.43 34.92
C ASP A 179 -35.86 -5.92 34.66
N ASP A 180 -35.99 -4.74 34.05
CA ASP A 180 -37.25 -4.14 33.59
C ASP A 180 -37.75 -4.71 32.25
N GLY A 181 -36.96 -5.59 31.62
CA GLY A 181 -37.28 -6.23 30.35
C GLY A 181 -36.69 -5.53 29.12
N ASP A 182 -36.11 -4.34 29.25
CA ASP A 182 -35.48 -3.61 28.15
C ASP A 182 -34.19 -4.30 27.68
N VAL A 183 -33.80 -4.05 26.42
CA VAL A 183 -32.60 -4.66 25.83
C VAL A 183 -31.66 -3.55 25.38
N ILE A 184 -30.46 -3.50 25.98
CA ILE A 184 -29.44 -2.49 25.67
C ILE A 184 -28.24 -3.09 24.97
N LEU A 185 -27.63 -2.30 24.09
CA LEU A 185 -26.37 -2.62 23.43
C LEU A 185 -25.20 -2.26 24.35
N ARG A 186 -24.38 -3.24 24.74
CA ARG A 186 -23.15 -3.01 25.51
C ARG A 186 -21.91 -3.27 24.66
N TYR A 187 -20.93 -2.40 24.83
CA TYR A 187 -19.60 -2.49 24.25
C TYR A 187 -18.60 -2.84 25.35
N GLY A 188 -17.96 -4.01 25.28
CA GLY A 188 -16.89 -4.38 26.22
C GLY A 188 -16.92 -5.85 26.65
N GLY A 189 -15.75 -6.36 27.05
CA GLY A 189 -15.62 -7.65 27.71
C GLY A 189 -15.69 -7.46 29.23
N GLY A 190 -16.73 -8.01 29.86
CA GLY A 190 -16.83 -8.14 31.30
C GLY A 190 -17.22 -9.58 31.64
N VAL A 191 -16.25 -10.27 32.25
CA VAL A 191 -16.24 -11.58 32.95
C VAL A 191 -16.80 -12.79 32.20
#